data_AF-A0A524HQI8-F1
#
_entry.id   AF-A0A524HQI8-F1
#
_cell.length_a   1.000
_cell.length_b   1.000
_cell.length_c   1.000
_cell.angle_alpha   90.00
_cell.angle_beta   90.00
_cell.angle_gamma   90.00
#
_symmetry.space_group_name_H-M   'P 1'
#
loop_
_entity.id
_entity.type
_entity.pdbx_description
1 polymer ?
#
loop_
_entity_poly.entity_id
_entity_poly.type
_entity_poly.pdbx_seq_one_letter_code
_entity_poly.pdbx_strand_id
1 'polypeptide(L)'
;MSEASGELTPIKPARIAQELARPSAEFRAGEIKNDMYDQRFARIIQELRARRIDGGRDDIIAALQPLVQAGEVTAKEQFRLLAQLGMK
;
A
#
# COMPACT_ATOMS: atom_id res chain seq x y z
N MET A 1 -12.61 -27.12 -20.38
CA MET A 1 -11.52 -26.34 -19.77
C MET A 1 -12.13 -25.64 -18.57
N SER A 2 -11.83 -26.13 -17.36
CA SER A 2 -12.44 -25.65 -16.13
C SER A 2 -11.94 -24.24 -15.83
N GLU A 3 -12.84 -23.25 -15.81
CA GLU A 3 -12.56 -21.96 -15.22
C GLU A 3 -12.42 -22.18 -13.71
N ALA A 4 -11.19 -22.29 -13.23
CA ALA A 4 -10.93 -22.13 -11.82
C ALA A 4 -11.24 -20.67 -11.49
N SER A 5 -12.46 -20.41 -11.01
CA SER A 5 -12.81 -19.17 -10.32
C SER A 5 -11.99 -19.08 -9.04
N GLY A 6 -10.69 -18.78 -9.20
CA GLY A 6 -9.77 -18.55 -8.10
C GLY A 6 -10.09 -17.18 -7.53
N GLU A 7 -11.00 -17.13 -6.56
CA GLU A 7 -11.28 -15.93 -5.80
C GLU A 7 -9.96 -15.41 -5.21
N LEU A 8 -9.50 -14.23 -5.65
CA LEU A 8 -8.23 -13.68 -5.21
C LEU A 8 -8.29 -13.49 -3.69
N THR A 9 -7.37 -14.14 -2.96
CA THR A 9 -7.31 -14.02 -1.49
C THR A 9 -7.31 -12.55 -1.09
N PRO A 10 -8.25 -12.11 -0.22
CA PRO A 10 -8.28 -10.74 0.24
C PRO A 10 -6.95 -10.29 0.86
N ILE A 11 -6.61 -9.02 0.66
CA ILE A 11 -5.41 -8.40 1.22
C ILE A 11 -5.71 -7.92 2.63
N LYS A 12 -4.93 -8.39 3.60
CA LYS A 12 -4.97 -7.87 4.97
C LYS A 12 -4.28 -6.49 5.05
N PRO A 13 -4.76 -5.56 5.89
CA PRO A 13 -4.13 -4.25 6.13
C PRO A 13 -2.63 -4.31 6.43
N ALA A 14 -2.18 -5.31 7.20
CA ALA A 14 -0.76 -5.50 7.47
C ALA A 14 0.09 -5.71 6.20
N ARG A 15 -0.47 -6.34 5.16
CA ARG A 15 0.23 -6.52 3.88
C ARG A 15 0.36 -5.19 3.12
N ILE A 16 -0.63 -4.31 3.22
CA ILE A 16 -0.58 -2.96 2.65
C ILE A 16 0.59 -2.17 3.24
N ALA A 17 0.75 -2.23 4.56
CA ALA A 17 1.86 -1.57 5.26
C ALA A 17 3.23 -2.08 4.79
N GLN A 18 3.39 -3.41 4.63
CA GLN A 18 4.62 -4.01 4.11
C GLN A 18 4.95 -3.56 2.67
N GLU A 19 3.95 -3.55 1.80
CA GLU A 19 4.11 -3.15 0.40
C GLU A 19 4.50 -1.68 0.27
N LEU A 20 3.96 -0.79 1.12
CA LEU A 20 4.31 0.63 1.11
C LEU A 20 5.68 0.92 1.74
N ALA A 21 6.05 0.19 2.81
CA ALA A 21 7.30 0.43 3.55
C ALA A 21 8.54 0.25 2.66
N ARG A 22 8.53 -0.74 1.77
CA ARG A 22 9.68 -1.07 0.92
C ARG A 22 10.10 0.07 -0.03
N PRO A 23 9.25 0.53 -0.98
CA PRO A 23 9.62 1.64 -1.84
C PRO A 23 9.87 2.94 -1.07
N SER A 24 9.23 3.15 0.09
CA SER A 24 9.50 4.31 0.94
C SER A 24 10.92 4.26 1.53
N ALA A 25 11.37 3.09 2.01
CA ALA A 25 12.74 2.88 2.48
C ALA A 25 13.77 3.09 1.34
N GLU A 26 13.55 2.46 0.18
CA GLU A 26 14.44 2.60 -0.99
C GLU A 26 14.53 4.07 -1.45
N PHE A 27 13.41 4.81 -1.43
CA PHE A 27 13.40 6.23 -1.79
C PHE A 27 14.14 7.09 -0.76
N ARG A 28 13.92 6.86 0.54
CA ARG A 28 14.64 7.58 1.62
C ARG A 28 16.15 7.30 1.61
N ALA A 29 16.55 6.08 1.27
CA ALA A 29 17.95 5.71 1.09
C ALA A 29 18.58 6.30 -0.17
N GLY A 30 17.79 6.91 -1.06
CA GLY A 30 18.26 7.45 -2.34
C GLY A 30 18.54 6.39 -3.40
N GLU A 31 18.10 5.15 -3.18
CA GLU A 31 18.31 4.02 -4.10
C GLU A 31 17.42 4.12 -5.33
N ILE A 32 16.26 4.77 -5.20
CA ILE A 32 15.34 5.04 -6.31
C ILE A 32 15.01 6.53 -6.42
N LYS A 33 14.82 7.00 -7.65
CA LYS A 33 14.39 8.36 -7.95
C LYS A 33 12.88 8.52 -7.82
N ASN A 34 12.42 9.78 -7.82
CA ASN A 34 11.01 10.13 -7.67
C ASN A 34 10.09 9.41 -8.70
N ASP A 35 10.47 9.39 -9.98
CA ASP A 35 9.67 8.73 -11.03
C ASP A 35 9.50 7.22 -10.78
N MET A 36 10.58 6.56 -10.32
CA MET A 36 10.56 5.13 -10.00
C MET A 36 9.71 4.85 -8.75
N TYR A 37 9.81 5.73 -7.75
CA TYR A 37 8.97 5.66 -6.57
C TYR A 37 7.48 5.80 -6.94
N ASP A 38 7.13 6.77 -7.78
CA ASP A 38 5.75 6.99 -8.23
C ASP A 38 5.22 5.82 -9.05
N GLN A 39 6.05 5.23 -9.92
CA GLN A 39 5.70 4.02 -10.66
C GLN A 39 5.41 2.84 -9.72
N ARG A 40 6.25 2.61 -8.71
CA ARG A 40 6.05 1.55 -7.72
C ARG A 40 4.81 1.79 -6.87
N PHE A 41 4.59 3.04 -6.45
CA PHE A 41 3.39 3.43 -5.71
C PHE A 41 2.12 3.13 -6.53
N ALA A 42 2.09 3.54 -7.80
CA ALA A 42 0.97 3.28 -8.69
C ALA A 42 0.70 1.78 -8.87
N ARG A 43 1.77 0.97 -8.99
CA ARG A 43 1.66 -0.49 -9.06
C ARG A 43 1.06 -1.10 -7.80
N ILE A 44 1.50 -0.67 -6.61
CA ILE A 44 0.93 -1.12 -5.33
C ILE A 44 -0.57 -0.82 -5.33
N ILE A 45 -0.98 0.41 -5.64
CA ILE A 45 -2.40 0.79 -5.68
C ILE A 45 -3.20 -0.08 -6.66
N GLN A 46 -2.66 -0.37 -7.84
CA GLN A 46 -3.32 -1.23 -8.82
C GLN A 46 -3.52 -2.65 -8.28
N GLU A 47 -2.48 -3.23 -7.68
CA GLU A 47 -2.54 -4.57 -7.07
C GLU A 47 -3.52 -4.62 -5.89
N LEU A 48 -3.55 -3.55 -5.08
CA LEU A 48 -4.50 -3.41 -3.98
C LEU A 48 -5.95 -3.27 -4.45
N ARG A 49 -6.20 -2.51 -5.52
CA ARG A 49 -7.56 -2.35 -6.10
C ARG A 49 -8.03 -3.60 -6.85
N ALA A 50 -7.11 -4.38 -7.42
CA ALA A 50 -7.42 -5.63 -8.10
C ALA A 50 -7.86 -6.73 -7.14
N ARG A 51 -7.60 -6.59 -5.83
CA ARG A 51 -7.93 -7.55 -4.80
C ARG A 51 -8.90 -6.91 -3.79
N ARG A 52 -9.78 -7.71 -3.19
CA ARG A 52 -10.56 -7.23 -2.05
C ARG A 52 -9.61 -6.92 -0.90
N ILE A 53 -9.83 -5.82 -0.18
CA ILE A 53 -9.15 -5.56 1.10
C ILE A 53 -10.02 -6.14 2.22
N ASP A 54 -9.40 -6.93 3.10
CA ASP A 54 -10.02 -7.52 4.28
C ASP A 54 -9.92 -6.55 5.46
N GLY A 55 -10.63 -5.43 5.33
CA GLY A 55 -10.58 -4.33 6.30
C GLY A 55 -11.07 -3.01 5.71
N GLY A 56 -11.34 -2.06 6.59
CA GLY A 56 -11.73 -0.70 6.26
C GLY A 56 -10.58 0.30 6.39
N ARG A 57 -10.94 1.58 6.25
CA ARG A 57 -10.04 2.73 6.41
C ARG A 57 -9.26 2.69 7.72
N ASP A 58 -9.96 2.45 8.83
CA ASP A 58 -9.36 2.49 10.17
C ASP A 58 -8.37 1.35 10.39
N ASP A 59 -8.62 0.17 9.81
CA ASP A 59 -7.68 -0.95 9.89
C ASP A 59 -6.39 -0.66 9.12
N ILE A 60 -6.49 0.03 7.97
CA ILE A 60 -5.32 0.46 7.18
C ILE A 60 -4.56 1.56 7.90
N ILE A 61 -5.25 2.52 8.51
CA ILE A 61 -4.63 3.54 9.35
C ILE A 61 -3.87 2.87 10.51
N ALA A 62 -4.51 1.95 11.23
CA ALA A 62 -3.90 1.22 12.33
C ALA A 62 -2.67 0.41 11.89
N ALA A 63 -2.72 -0.23 10.72
CA ALA A 63 -1.59 -0.97 10.16
C ALA A 63 -0.41 -0.08 9.75
N LEU A 64 -0.68 1.16 9.29
CA LEU A 64 0.35 2.13 8.89
C LEU A 64 0.88 2.95 10.06
N GLN A 65 0.12 3.10 11.13
CA GLN A 65 0.44 3.98 12.25
C GLN A 65 1.85 3.75 12.85
N PRO A 66 2.31 2.50 13.07
CA PRO A 66 3.66 2.26 13.59
C PRO A 66 4.75 2.75 12.61
N LEU A 67 4.57 2.55 11.31
CA LEU A 67 5.51 3.00 10.28
C LEU A 67 5.55 4.52 10.19
N VAL A 68 4.40 5.17 10.35
CA VAL A 68 4.31 6.64 10.37
C VAL A 68 5.01 7.20 11.62
N GLN A 69 4.80 6.59 12.78
CA GLN A 69 5.48 6.99 14.03
C GLN A 69 6.99 6.78 13.97
N ALA A 70 7.46 5.72 13.30
CA ALA A 70 8.88 5.45 13.09
C ALA A 70 9.52 6.33 11.99
N GLY A 71 8.73 7.13 11.26
CA GLY A 71 9.20 7.89 10.10
C GLY A 71 9.58 7.01 8.90
N GLU A 72 9.14 5.75 8.90
CA GLU A 72 9.37 4.78 7.82
C GLU A 72 8.47 5.01 6.62
N VAL A 73 7.27 5.53 6.88
CA VAL A 73 6.30 6.02 5.90
C VAL A 73 5.89 7.43 6.34
N THR A 74 5.84 8.38 5.43
CA THR A 74 5.40 9.75 5.74
C THR A 74 3.88 9.84 5.83
N ALA A 75 3.37 10.80 6.59
CA ALA A 75 1.93 11.09 6.63
C ALA A 75 1.35 11.42 5.24
N LYS A 76 2.15 12.02 4.35
CA LYS A 76 1.76 12.30 2.96
C LYS A 76 1.53 11.03 2.15
N GLU A 77 2.37 10.00 2.35
CA GLU A 77 2.22 8.70 1.68
C GLU A 77 0.99 7.96 2.18
N GLN A 78 0.75 7.95 3.51
CA GLN A 78 -0.47 7.40 4.10
C GLN A 78 -1.72 8.09 3.51
N PHE A 79 -1.75 9.42 3.50
CA PHE A 79 -2.86 10.19 2.93
C PHE A 79 -3.08 9.89 1.45
N ARG A 80 -2.00 9.86 0.65
CA ARG A 80 -2.06 9.53 -0.79
C ARG A 80 -2.63 8.12 -0.99
N LEU A 81 -2.20 7.15 -0.20
CA LEU A 81 -2.68 5.77 -0.28
C LEU A 81 -4.19 5.70 -0.04
N LEU A 82 -4.66 6.25 1.09
CA LEU A 82 -6.09 6.25 1.44
C LEU A 82 -6.94 6.96 0.38
N ALA A 83 -6.49 8.13 -0.11
CA ALA A 83 -7.16 8.86 -1.17
C ALA A 83 -7.26 8.04 -2.47
N GLN A 84 -6.18 7.32 -2.84
CA GLN A 84 -6.17 6.48 -4.04
C GLN A 84 -6.88 5.14 -3.85
N LEU A 85 -7.12 4.68 -2.62
CA LEU A 85 -8.02 3.55 -2.36
C LEU A 85 -9.50 3.95 -2.25
N GLY A 86 -9.81 5.25 -2.36
CA GLY A 86 -11.17 5.76 -2.22
C GLY A 86 -11.66 5.82 -0.77
N MET A 87 -10.74 5.83 0.19
CA MET A 87 -11.01 5.75 1.64
C MET A 87 -10.74 7.10 2.32
N LYS A 88 -11.42 8.16 1.86
CA LYS A 88 -11.26 9.52 2.40
C LYS A 88 -11.84 9.64 3.81
#